data_AF-A0A961GVG4-F1
#
_entry.id   AF-A0A961GVG4-F1
#
_cell.length_a   1.000
_cell.length_b   1.000
_cell.length_c   1.000
_cell.angle_alpha   90.00
_cell.angle_beta   90.00
_cell.angle_gamma   90.00
#
_symmetry.space_group_name_H-M   'P 1'
#
loop_
_entity.id
_entity.type
_entity.pdbx_description
1 polymer ?
#
loop_
_entity_poly.entity_id
_entity_poly.type
_entity_poly.pdbx_seq_one_letter_code
_entity_poly.pdbx_strand_id
1 'polypeptide(L)'
;MRKPARVVVASVVLAGAVAACSSGTAVEGEGGVSTGELAAEYALPFGLAQVEGTVPVARPAVAEQVTSLFNGEPVNSTSLRAAYWVTGSPREVMATWSEQFAELGVAEIAVTMPPPNESTVPTPWMELSAHSSGPASSSVEAELWATSDEPLLLVEVDLAPDAVPVPVATSELPELPAAPTPISVALASEGDEVFGPRGAEVHLPTGATQVMPDVPSVSGTDGDVVMLRTADPLGTVQALVQEAYDFNEARPQHEPGWIDGPHEGELDGSTTVAARFSSGSGGWGFTVLASQAPEDLASVWVRTHAD
;
A
#
# COMPACT_ATOMS: atom_id res chain seq x y z
N MET A 1 23.10 69.46 5.16
CA MET A 1 24.34 68.73 5.54
C MET A 1 24.23 67.31 5.03
N ARG A 2 25.17 66.89 4.18
CA ARG A 2 25.26 65.55 3.58
C ARG A 2 25.99 64.59 4.54
N LYS A 3 25.51 63.35 4.66
CA LYS A 3 26.31 62.15 4.96
C LYS A 3 25.82 60.98 4.09
N PRO A 4 26.70 60.02 3.73
CA PRO A 4 26.58 59.24 2.50
C PRO A 4 26.10 57.80 2.69
N ALA A 5 25.78 57.23 1.53
CA ALA A 5 25.31 55.89 1.19
C ALA A 5 26.02 54.69 1.86
N ARG A 6 25.31 53.56 1.92
CA ARG A 6 25.86 52.26 1.51
C ARG A 6 24.88 51.54 0.59
N VAL A 7 25.37 51.28 -0.61
CA VAL A 7 24.80 50.47 -1.68
C VAL A 7 25.20 49.02 -1.41
N VAL A 8 24.25 48.08 -1.49
CA VAL A 8 24.56 46.67 -1.66
C VAL A 8 24.10 46.30 -3.07
N VAL A 9 25.08 45.96 -3.91
CA VAL A 9 24.89 45.41 -5.25
C VAL A 9 24.71 43.90 -5.06
N ALA A 10 23.55 43.36 -5.43
CA ALA A 10 23.37 41.93 -5.61
C ALA A 10 23.20 41.66 -7.11
N SER A 11 24.15 40.91 -7.65
CA SER A 11 24.27 40.56 -9.06
C SER A 11 23.09 39.72 -9.52
N VAL A 12 22.37 40.21 -10.54
CA VAL A 12 21.38 39.43 -11.28
C VAL A 12 22.12 38.70 -12.41
N VAL A 13 22.15 37.37 -12.36
CA VAL A 13 22.55 36.55 -13.51
C VAL A 13 21.27 36.17 -14.25
N LEU A 14 20.99 36.92 -15.32
CA LEU A 14 20.10 36.49 -16.40
C LEU A 14 20.93 35.58 -17.33
N ALA A 15 20.50 34.34 -17.52
CA ALA A 15 20.89 33.53 -18.67
C ALA A 15 19.61 33.19 -19.47
N GLY A 16 19.61 33.65 -20.72
CA GLY A 16 18.48 33.63 -21.63
C GLY A 16 18.21 32.28 -22.28
N ALA A 17 16.98 32.19 -22.79
CA ALA A 17 16.42 31.06 -23.52
C ALA A 17 17.14 30.77 -24.85
N VAL A 18 17.08 29.50 -25.27
CA VAL A 18 17.13 29.14 -26.70
C VAL A 18 16.03 28.11 -26.96
N ALA A 19 15.04 28.51 -27.75
CA ALA A 19 14.12 27.62 -28.43
C ALA A 19 14.83 26.99 -29.63
N ALA A 20 14.72 25.68 -29.78
CA ALA A 20 15.11 24.98 -30.99
C ALA A 20 13.97 24.05 -31.43
N CYS A 21 13.28 24.44 -32.50
CA CYS A 21 12.48 23.52 -33.30
C CYS A 21 13.43 22.61 -34.08
N SER A 22 13.26 21.29 -33.98
CA SER A 22 13.72 20.36 -35.01
C SER A 22 12.71 19.24 -35.20
N SER A 23 12.19 19.17 -36.41
CA SER A 23 11.36 18.12 -36.97
C SER A 23 12.18 16.84 -37.26
N GLY A 24 11.62 15.70 -36.85
CA GLY A 24 11.83 14.39 -37.48
C GLY A 24 12.96 13.53 -36.91
N THR A 25 12.59 12.50 -36.16
CA THR A 25 12.74 11.06 -36.50
C THR A 25 12.12 10.23 -35.38
N ALA A 26 11.32 9.23 -35.75
CA ALA A 26 10.80 8.22 -34.85
C ALA A 26 11.97 7.51 -34.16
N VAL A 27 11.96 7.50 -32.84
CA VAL A 27 12.77 6.61 -32.02
C VAL A 27 11.78 5.71 -31.31
N GLU A 28 11.86 4.42 -31.63
CA GLU A 28 11.19 3.35 -30.89
C GLU A 28 11.56 3.49 -29.42
N GLY A 29 10.57 3.77 -28.58
CA GLY A 29 10.74 3.84 -27.14
C GLY A 29 10.85 2.43 -26.59
N GLU A 30 12.06 1.89 -26.55
CA GLU A 30 12.42 0.88 -25.56
C GLU A 30 12.29 1.56 -24.19
N GLY A 31 11.20 1.29 -23.49
CA GLY A 31 11.00 1.62 -22.09
C GLY A 31 11.96 0.79 -21.24
N GLY A 32 13.24 1.16 -21.26
CA GLY A 32 14.24 0.63 -20.36
C GLY A 32 13.99 1.17 -18.96
N VAL A 33 13.48 0.31 -18.08
CA VAL A 33 13.48 0.52 -16.63
C VAL A 33 14.90 0.89 -16.21
N SER A 34 15.04 2.04 -15.56
CA SER A 34 16.32 2.55 -15.04
C SER A 34 16.90 1.56 -14.03
N THR A 35 17.78 0.69 -14.51
CA THR A 35 18.63 -0.19 -13.70
C THR A 35 19.82 0.62 -13.19
N GLY A 36 19.68 1.30 -12.07
CA GLY A 36 20.79 2.13 -11.57
C GLY A 36 20.65 2.84 -10.23
N GLU A 37 19.52 2.71 -9.54
CA GLU A 37 19.42 3.10 -8.14
C GLU A 37 19.32 1.80 -7.34
N LEU A 38 20.29 1.55 -6.46
CA LEU A 38 20.19 0.42 -5.53
C LEU A 38 18.84 0.56 -4.82
N ALA A 39 17.99 -0.46 -4.95
CA ALA A 39 16.71 -0.51 -4.26
C ALA A 39 16.94 -0.12 -2.80
N ALA A 40 16.29 0.96 -2.36
CA ALA A 40 16.43 1.43 -0.98
C ALA A 40 16.01 0.28 -0.04
N GLU A 41 16.91 -0.11 0.85
CA GLU A 41 16.61 -1.08 1.89
C GLU A 41 15.92 -0.34 3.03
N TYR A 42 14.71 -0.76 3.37
CA TYR A 42 13.94 -0.17 4.46
C TYR A 42 13.95 -1.10 5.67
N ALA A 43 14.23 -0.55 6.83
CA ALA A 43 14.03 -1.28 8.08
C ALA A 43 12.54 -1.62 8.24
N LEU A 44 12.24 -2.89 8.46
CA LEU A 44 10.88 -3.35 8.72
C LEU A 44 10.67 -3.54 10.22
N PRO A 45 9.43 -3.33 10.71
CA PRO A 45 9.10 -3.57 12.11
C PRO A 45 9.13 -5.07 12.44
N PHE A 46 8.95 -5.39 13.72
CA PHE A 46 8.78 -6.76 14.23
C PHE A 46 9.98 -7.69 14.05
N GLY A 47 11.15 -7.14 13.73
CA GLY A 47 12.33 -7.95 13.42
C GLY A 47 12.29 -8.59 12.03
N LEU A 48 11.34 -8.18 11.18
CA LEU A 48 11.27 -8.59 9.79
C LEU A 48 12.41 -7.95 8.99
N ALA A 49 12.76 -8.59 7.87
CA ALA A 49 13.76 -8.14 6.92
C ALA A 49 13.18 -8.17 5.50
N GLN A 50 13.61 -7.21 4.69
CA GLN A 50 13.32 -7.24 3.26
C GLN A 50 13.97 -8.49 2.63
N VAL A 51 13.21 -9.21 1.82
CA VAL A 51 13.63 -10.48 1.23
C VAL A 51 14.47 -10.26 -0.02
N GLU A 52 15.58 -11.00 -0.17
CA GLU A 52 16.40 -10.95 -1.38
C GLU A 52 15.59 -11.34 -2.63
N GLY A 53 15.84 -10.66 -3.75
CA GLY A 53 15.04 -10.85 -4.96
C GLY A 53 13.72 -10.06 -4.97
N THR A 54 13.62 -9.03 -4.12
CA THR A 54 12.51 -8.08 -4.11
C THR A 54 12.99 -6.63 -4.17
N VAL A 55 12.21 -5.76 -4.83
CA VAL A 55 12.42 -4.31 -4.90
C VAL A 55 11.14 -3.62 -4.41
N PRO A 56 11.19 -2.76 -3.37
CA PRO A 56 10.00 -2.09 -2.87
C PRO A 56 9.43 -1.15 -3.92
N VAL A 57 8.11 -1.22 -4.14
CA VAL A 57 7.41 -0.31 -5.06
C VAL A 57 7.49 1.13 -4.55
N ALA A 58 7.30 1.29 -3.24
CA ALA A 58 7.57 2.51 -2.49
C ALA A 58 7.89 2.12 -1.04
N ARG A 59 8.23 3.10 -0.20
CA ARG A 59 8.52 2.88 1.22
C ARG A 59 7.37 2.10 1.89
N PRO A 60 7.65 1.04 2.67
CA PRO A 60 6.64 0.37 3.48
C PRO A 60 5.91 1.34 4.41
N ALA A 61 4.58 1.28 4.43
CA ALA A 61 3.77 2.08 5.34
C ALA A 61 3.65 1.36 6.68
N VAL A 62 4.07 2.03 7.76
CA VAL A 62 3.95 1.50 9.13
C VAL A 62 3.22 2.53 9.98
N ALA A 63 2.21 2.11 10.74
CA ALA A 63 1.46 2.98 11.64
C ALA A 63 0.83 2.20 12.78
N GLU A 64 0.54 2.87 13.89
CA GLU A 64 -0.40 2.37 14.89
C GLU A 64 -1.82 2.74 14.46
N GLN A 65 -2.75 1.79 14.50
CA GLN A 65 -4.15 2.04 14.15
C GLN A 65 -5.11 1.07 14.84
N VAL A 66 -6.40 1.43 14.82
CA VAL A 66 -7.49 0.56 15.25
C VAL A 66 -7.81 -0.44 14.12
N THR A 67 -7.42 -1.71 14.30
CA THR A 67 -7.63 -2.76 13.28
C THR A 67 -8.94 -3.53 13.48
N SER A 68 -9.53 -3.50 14.67
CA SER A 68 -10.82 -4.12 14.94
C SER A 68 -11.49 -3.53 16.18
N LEU A 69 -12.75 -3.93 16.41
CA LEU A 69 -13.45 -3.72 17.66
C LEU A 69 -13.64 -5.06 18.36
N PHE A 70 -13.26 -5.15 19.63
CA PHE A 70 -13.56 -6.30 20.48
C PHE A 70 -14.51 -5.90 21.61
N ASN A 71 -15.73 -6.45 21.62
CA ASN A 71 -16.81 -6.06 22.54
C ASN A 71 -17.11 -4.54 22.55
N GLY A 72 -16.94 -3.88 21.41
CA GLY A 72 -17.17 -2.43 21.24
C GLY A 72 -15.99 -1.55 21.66
N GLU A 73 -14.89 -2.13 22.14
CA GLU A 73 -13.66 -1.40 22.45
C GLU A 73 -12.67 -1.50 21.27
N PRO A 74 -11.97 -0.41 20.93
CA PRO A 74 -10.99 -0.40 19.85
C PRO A 74 -9.76 -1.25 20.21
N VAL A 75 -9.34 -2.09 19.26
CA VAL A 75 -8.10 -2.86 19.35
C VAL A 75 -7.05 -2.18 18.52
N ASN A 76 -6.05 -1.60 19.19
CA ASN A 76 -4.90 -0.99 18.53
C ASN A 76 -3.87 -2.05 18.15
N SER A 77 -3.35 -1.95 16.93
CA SER A 77 -2.25 -2.77 16.44
C SER A 77 -1.20 -1.88 15.78
N THR A 78 0.05 -2.35 15.77
CA THR A 78 1.05 -1.81 14.85
C THR A 78 0.89 -2.55 13.53
N SER A 79 0.65 -1.79 12.47
CA SER A 79 0.39 -2.29 11.12
C SER A 79 1.58 -2.00 10.21
N LEU A 80 1.96 -2.98 9.40
CA LEU A 80 2.89 -2.87 8.28
C LEU A 80 2.14 -3.17 6.99
N ARG A 81 2.32 -2.34 5.97
CA ARG A 81 1.88 -2.56 4.59
C ARG A 81 3.04 -2.32 3.64
N ALA A 82 3.31 -3.27 2.76
CA ALA A 82 4.38 -3.15 1.79
C ALA A 82 3.99 -3.81 0.46
N ALA A 83 4.50 -3.25 -0.63
CA ALA A 83 4.45 -3.86 -1.95
C ALA A 83 5.84 -3.96 -2.53
N TYR A 84 6.13 -5.09 -3.18
CA TYR A 84 7.41 -5.35 -3.81
C TYR A 84 7.24 -5.90 -5.23
N TRP A 85 8.07 -5.42 -6.15
CA TRP A 85 8.35 -6.14 -7.39
C TRP A 85 9.26 -7.32 -7.11
N VAL A 86 8.91 -8.50 -7.61
CA VAL A 86 9.67 -9.74 -7.41
C VAL A 86 10.60 -9.95 -8.59
N THR A 87 11.90 -9.69 -8.37
CA THR A 87 12.96 -9.85 -9.37
C THR A 87 13.67 -11.20 -9.27
N GLY A 88 13.51 -11.90 -8.15
CA GLY A 88 14.07 -13.23 -7.89
C GLY A 88 13.11 -14.38 -8.20
N SER A 89 13.36 -15.54 -7.60
CA SER A 89 12.43 -16.69 -7.68
C SER A 89 11.20 -16.42 -6.80
N PRO A 90 9.98 -16.33 -7.36
CA PRO A 90 8.80 -16.02 -6.55
C PRO A 90 8.52 -17.04 -5.45
N ARG A 91 8.83 -18.33 -5.67
CA ARG A 91 8.68 -19.37 -4.66
C ARG A 91 9.66 -19.18 -3.50
N GLU A 92 10.92 -18.85 -3.79
CA GLU A 92 11.93 -18.64 -2.75
C GLU A 92 11.63 -17.38 -1.93
N VAL A 93 11.14 -16.33 -2.59
CA VAL A 93 10.67 -15.11 -1.93
C VAL A 93 9.52 -15.42 -0.97
N MET A 94 8.49 -16.15 -1.43
CA MET A 94 7.37 -16.57 -0.59
C MET A 94 7.81 -17.50 0.55
N ALA A 95 8.76 -18.41 0.30
CA ALA A 95 9.28 -19.30 1.34
C ALA A 95 9.96 -18.49 2.46
N THR A 96 10.76 -17.49 2.09
CA THR A 96 11.44 -16.62 3.06
C THR A 96 10.43 -15.79 3.86
N TRP A 97 9.38 -15.27 3.23
CA TRP A 97 8.30 -14.59 3.96
C TRP A 97 7.53 -15.52 4.90
N SER A 98 7.26 -16.75 4.47
CA SER A 98 6.63 -17.78 5.31
C SER A 98 7.46 -18.09 6.57
N GLU A 99 8.78 -18.20 6.43
CA GLU A 99 9.70 -18.39 7.56
C GLU A 99 9.65 -17.21 8.53
N GLN A 100 9.74 -15.98 8.01
CA GLN A 100 9.63 -14.78 8.84
C GLN A 100 8.29 -14.66 9.56
N PHE A 101 7.17 -14.98 8.90
CA PHE A 101 5.85 -15.01 9.53
C PHE A 101 5.72 -16.09 10.61
N ALA A 102 6.35 -17.24 10.43
CA ALA A 102 6.38 -18.27 11.46
C ALA A 102 7.17 -17.82 12.70
N GLU A 103 8.21 -17.00 12.55
CA GLU A 103 8.97 -16.42 13.66
C GLU A 103 8.15 -15.41 14.47
N LEU A 104 7.22 -14.69 13.84
CA LEU A 104 6.29 -13.81 14.56
C LEU A 104 5.33 -14.59 15.47
N GLY A 105 5.08 -15.87 15.16
CA GLY A 105 4.28 -16.76 15.99
C GLY A 105 2.80 -16.38 16.09
N VAL A 106 2.22 -15.80 15.04
CA VAL A 106 0.80 -15.38 15.03
C VAL A 106 -0.14 -16.59 15.09
N ALA A 107 -0.03 -17.50 14.12
CA ALA A 107 -0.75 -18.77 14.04
C ALA A 107 -0.11 -19.66 12.97
N GLU A 108 -0.67 -20.85 12.74
CA GLU A 108 -0.27 -21.71 11.62
C GLU A 108 -0.48 -20.98 10.28
N ILE A 109 0.58 -20.91 9.46
CA ILE A 109 0.54 -20.26 8.14
C ILE A 109 -0.25 -21.15 7.18
N ALA A 110 -1.43 -20.67 6.78
CA ALA A 110 -2.19 -21.24 5.67
C ALA A 110 -1.53 -20.84 4.35
N VAL A 111 -1.43 -21.80 3.42
CA VAL A 111 -0.95 -21.56 2.07
C VAL A 111 -2.10 -21.84 1.11
N THR A 112 -2.55 -20.80 0.41
CA THR A 112 -3.63 -20.90 -0.58
C THR A 112 -3.06 -20.68 -1.97
N MET A 113 -3.44 -21.55 -2.92
CA MET A 113 -3.16 -21.36 -4.35
C MET A 113 -4.44 -21.61 -5.12
N PRO A 114 -4.91 -20.66 -5.94
CA PRO A 114 -6.09 -20.89 -6.75
C PRO A 114 -5.81 -21.95 -7.82
N PRO A 115 -6.86 -22.66 -8.27
CA PRO A 115 -6.73 -23.65 -9.31
C PRO A 115 -6.25 -22.99 -10.62
N PRO A 116 -5.31 -23.60 -11.35
CA PRO A 116 -4.81 -23.03 -12.60
C PRO A 116 -5.92 -22.93 -13.66
N ASN A 117 -6.08 -21.74 -14.25
CA ASN A 117 -6.75 -21.47 -15.53
C ASN A 117 -8.29 -21.63 -15.65
N GLU A 118 -9.07 -21.55 -14.56
CA GLU A 118 -10.53 -21.56 -14.69
C GLU A 118 -11.19 -20.18 -14.58
N SER A 119 -10.44 -19.15 -14.14
CA SER A 119 -10.99 -17.82 -13.90
C SER A 119 -10.49 -16.78 -14.91
N THR A 120 -11.42 -16.00 -15.45
CA THR A 120 -11.12 -14.76 -16.19
C THR A 120 -10.88 -13.58 -15.25
N VAL A 121 -11.16 -13.73 -13.96
CA VAL A 121 -10.88 -12.76 -12.91
C VAL A 121 -9.46 -13.02 -12.40
N PRO A 122 -8.59 -11.99 -12.32
CA PRO A 122 -7.26 -12.12 -11.72
C PRO A 122 -7.36 -12.63 -10.28
N THR A 123 -6.39 -13.46 -9.89
CA THR A 123 -6.29 -14.02 -8.54
C THR A 123 -4.84 -14.08 -8.08
N PRO A 124 -4.53 -14.05 -6.77
CA PRO A 124 -3.17 -14.28 -6.30
C PRO A 124 -2.64 -15.59 -6.85
N TRP A 125 -1.41 -15.60 -7.33
CA TRP A 125 -0.70 -16.81 -7.69
C TRP A 125 -0.47 -17.72 -6.47
N MET A 126 -0.19 -17.11 -5.32
CA MET A 126 -0.05 -17.77 -4.01
C MET A 126 -0.37 -16.77 -2.91
N GLU A 127 -1.03 -17.22 -1.85
CA GLU A 127 -1.31 -16.46 -0.64
C GLU A 127 -0.75 -17.23 0.58
N LEU A 128 -0.11 -16.50 1.48
CA LEU A 128 0.24 -16.94 2.83
C LEU A 128 -0.61 -16.13 3.80
N SER A 129 -1.33 -16.79 4.69
CA SER A 129 -2.10 -16.05 5.71
C SER A 129 -2.16 -16.79 7.04
N ALA A 130 -2.11 -16.02 8.13
CA ALA A 130 -2.31 -16.53 9.48
C ALA A 130 -2.97 -15.48 10.36
N HIS A 131 -3.91 -15.94 11.18
CA HIS A 131 -4.72 -15.09 12.03
C HIS A 131 -4.79 -15.70 13.42
N SER A 132 -4.40 -14.93 14.43
CA SER A 132 -4.65 -15.28 15.82
C SER A 132 -6.11 -14.99 16.18
N SER A 133 -6.70 -15.88 16.99
CA SER A 133 -8.06 -15.67 17.49
C SER A 133 -8.03 -14.99 18.85
N GLY A 134 -8.96 -14.06 19.10
CA GLY A 134 -9.14 -13.45 20.41
C GLY A 134 -9.28 -11.92 20.39
N PRO A 135 -9.22 -11.28 21.57
CA PRO A 135 -9.41 -9.84 21.74
C PRO A 135 -8.31 -8.97 21.15
N ALA A 136 -7.13 -9.54 20.91
CA ALA A 136 -5.95 -8.87 20.39
C ALA A 136 -5.50 -9.63 19.12
N SER A 137 -6.39 -9.72 18.14
CA SER A 137 -6.14 -10.46 16.91
C SER A 137 -5.00 -9.82 16.14
N SER A 138 -3.90 -10.53 16.04
CA SER A 138 -2.84 -10.30 15.07
C SER A 138 -3.07 -11.11 13.80
N SER A 139 -2.63 -10.57 12.67
CA SER A 139 -2.68 -11.21 11.35
C SER A 139 -1.37 -10.98 10.59
N VAL A 140 -1.06 -11.92 9.72
CA VAL A 140 -0.03 -11.81 8.69
C VAL A 140 -0.61 -12.30 7.39
N GLU A 141 -0.34 -11.58 6.31
CA GLU A 141 -0.79 -11.91 4.96
C GLU A 141 0.32 -11.55 3.96
N ALA A 142 0.54 -12.42 2.99
CA ALA A 142 1.36 -12.14 1.83
C ALA A 142 0.70 -12.69 0.58
N GLU A 143 0.45 -11.82 -0.41
CA GLU A 143 -0.20 -12.18 -1.66
C GLU A 143 0.76 -11.96 -2.83
N LEU A 144 1.11 -13.03 -3.52
CA LEU A 144 1.90 -12.99 -4.74
C LEU A 144 0.96 -12.90 -5.95
N TRP A 145 1.10 -11.87 -6.76
CA TRP A 145 0.27 -11.59 -7.93
C TRP A 145 1.07 -11.65 -9.23
N ALA A 146 0.46 -12.21 -10.27
CA ALA A 146 0.97 -12.08 -11.63
C ALA A 146 0.55 -10.74 -12.22
N THR A 147 1.49 -10.02 -12.82
CA THR A 147 1.21 -8.81 -13.63
C THR A 147 1.70 -9.02 -15.06
N SER A 148 1.43 -8.06 -15.96
CA SER A 148 1.97 -8.11 -17.32
C SER A 148 3.49 -7.95 -17.39
N ASP A 149 4.11 -7.41 -16.33
CA ASP A 149 5.50 -6.98 -16.33
C ASP A 149 6.33 -7.86 -15.38
N GLU A 150 6.24 -7.61 -14.07
CA GLU A 150 6.93 -8.37 -13.01
C GLU A 150 5.93 -8.84 -11.95
N PRO A 151 6.12 -10.00 -11.31
CA PRO A 151 5.23 -10.41 -10.23
C PRO A 151 5.26 -9.37 -9.09
N LEU A 152 4.09 -9.09 -8.55
CA LEU A 152 3.90 -8.13 -7.47
C LEU A 152 3.62 -8.91 -6.18
N LEU A 153 4.32 -8.58 -5.10
CA LEU A 153 4.08 -9.14 -3.78
C LEU A 153 3.49 -8.07 -2.88
N LEU A 154 2.32 -8.31 -2.33
CA LEU A 154 1.74 -7.51 -1.25
C LEU A 154 2.03 -8.19 0.09
N VAL A 155 2.39 -7.41 1.10
CA VAL A 155 2.66 -7.89 2.46
C VAL A 155 1.90 -7.03 3.45
N GLU A 156 1.08 -7.67 4.28
CA GLU A 156 0.34 -7.04 5.36
C GLU A 156 0.63 -7.75 6.68
N VAL A 157 0.93 -6.98 7.72
CA VAL A 157 1.12 -7.51 9.07
C VAL A 157 0.41 -6.57 10.02
N ASP A 158 -0.45 -7.11 10.88
CA ASP A 158 -1.05 -6.39 12.00
C ASP A 158 -0.69 -7.15 13.28
N LEU A 159 0.14 -6.56 14.13
CA LEU A 159 0.47 -7.14 15.42
C LEU A 159 -0.15 -6.32 16.54
N ALA A 160 -0.98 -6.98 17.35
CA ALA A 160 -1.48 -6.41 18.59
C ALA A 160 -0.35 -6.35 19.63
N PRO A 161 -0.28 -5.33 20.49
CA PRO A 161 0.85 -5.11 21.41
C PRO A 161 1.05 -6.24 22.43
N ASP A 162 -0.03 -6.93 22.79
CA ASP A 162 -0.03 -8.03 23.77
C ASP A 162 -0.07 -9.42 23.10
N ALA A 163 0.23 -9.51 21.80
CA ALA A 163 0.27 -10.78 21.09
C ALA A 163 1.37 -11.67 21.69
N VAL A 164 0.98 -12.86 22.16
CA VAL A 164 1.92 -13.85 22.68
C VAL A 164 2.30 -14.79 21.53
N PRO A 165 3.59 -14.84 21.12
CA PRO A 165 4.01 -15.74 20.05
C PRO A 165 3.71 -17.19 20.39
N VAL A 166 3.07 -17.89 19.47
CA VAL A 166 2.85 -19.33 19.51
C VAL A 166 3.92 -19.99 18.63
N PRO A 167 4.55 -21.10 19.06
CA PRO A 167 5.44 -21.83 18.17
C PRO A 167 4.71 -22.30 16.92
N VAL A 168 5.17 -21.86 15.74
CA VAL A 168 4.60 -22.23 14.45
C VAL A 168 5.60 -23.14 13.72
N ALA A 169 5.11 -24.26 13.21
CA ALA A 169 5.89 -25.09 12.31
C ALA A 169 5.77 -24.53 10.88
N THR A 170 6.90 -24.32 10.23
CA THR A 170 6.94 -24.02 8.80
C THR A 170 6.72 -25.31 8.01
N SER A 171 5.78 -25.27 7.08
CA SER A 171 5.61 -26.31 6.07
C SER A 171 6.43 -25.97 4.83
N GLU A 172 6.95 -26.96 4.12
CA GLU A 172 7.55 -26.73 2.81
C GLU A 172 6.50 -26.13 1.88
N LEU A 173 6.81 -24.99 1.23
CA LEU A 173 5.90 -24.40 0.27
C LEU A 173 5.77 -25.30 -0.96
N PRO A 174 4.53 -25.50 -1.46
CA PRO A 174 4.31 -26.26 -2.68
C PRO A 174 5.00 -25.59 -3.89
N GLU A 175 5.18 -26.36 -4.96
CA GLU A 175 5.62 -25.80 -6.24
C GLU A 175 4.58 -24.81 -6.76
N LEU A 176 5.05 -23.67 -7.29
CA LEU A 176 4.16 -22.69 -7.90
C LEU A 176 3.54 -23.30 -9.18
N PRO A 177 2.21 -23.20 -9.35
CA PRO A 177 1.56 -23.57 -10.60
C PRO A 177 1.97 -22.58 -11.72
N ALA A 178 1.46 -22.79 -12.94
CA ALA A 178 1.57 -21.75 -13.96
C ALA A 178 0.93 -20.43 -13.48
N ALA A 179 1.51 -19.30 -13.85
CA ALA A 179 1.00 -17.99 -13.46
C ALA A 179 -0.47 -17.82 -13.90
N PRO A 180 -1.33 -17.25 -13.03
CA PRO A 180 -2.74 -17.00 -13.35
C PRO A 180 -2.89 -15.86 -14.36
N THR A 181 -4.14 -15.53 -14.69
CA THR A 181 -4.48 -14.33 -15.47
C THR A 181 -3.83 -13.09 -14.84
N PRO A 182 -2.93 -12.38 -15.56
CA PRO A 182 -2.21 -11.26 -14.99
C PRO A 182 -3.12 -10.05 -14.79
N ILE A 183 -2.80 -9.25 -13.78
CA ILE A 183 -3.35 -7.90 -13.62
C ILE A 183 -2.75 -6.97 -14.67
N SER A 184 -3.56 -6.06 -15.21
CA SER A 184 -3.11 -5.02 -16.13
C SER A 184 -2.41 -3.88 -15.37
N VAL A 185 -1.23 -3.46 -15.83
CA VAL A 185 -0.40 -2.41 -15.19
C VAL A 185 -0.86 -0.98 -15.57
N ALA A 186 -2.15 -0.77 -15.80
CA ALA A 186 -2.66 0.57 -16.10
C ALA A 186 -2.73 1.38 -14.80
N LEU A 187 -1.88 2.40 -14.69
CA LEU A 187 -1.88 3.32 -13.55
C LEU A 187 -2.87 4.45 -13.80
N ALA A 188 -3.68 4.76 -12.79
CA ALA A 188 -4.60 5.88 -12.79
C ALA A 188 -3.84 7.20 -12.51
N SER A 189 -4.44 8.30 -12.94
CA SER A 189 -3.95 9.68 -12.78
C SER A 189 -4.90 10.52 -11.93
N GLU A 190 -4.46 11.70 -11.48
CA GLU A 190 -5.27 12.57 -10.60
C GLU A 190 -6.72 12.74 -11.11
N GLY A 191 -7.69 12.48 -10.21
CA GLY A 191 -9.11 12.55 -10.52
C GLY A 191 -9.71 11.32 -11.21
N ASP A 192 -8.91 10.32 -11.56
CA ASP A 192 -9.42 9.02 -12.01
C ASP A 192 -10.02 8.26 -10.81
N GLU A 193 -11.06 7.49 -11.10
CA GLU A 193 -11.71 6.57 -10.16
C GLU A 193 -10.77 5.37 -9.91
N VAL A 194 -10.45 5.15 -8.63
CA VAL A 194 -9.51 4.12 -8.17
C VAL A 194 -10.25 2.88 -7.70
N PHE A 195 -11.44 3.07 -7.13
CA PHE A 195 -12.34 2.00 -6.72
C PHE A 195 -13.69 2.28 -7.38
N GLY A 196 -14.28 1.30 -8.05
CA GLY A 196 -15.50 1.51 -8.83
C GLY A 196 -16.47 0.32 -8.90
N PRO A 197 -15.97 -0.93 -8.98
CA PRO A 197 -16.87 -2.09 -9.11
C PRO A 197 -17.80 -2.34 -7.92
N ARG A 198 -17.53 -1.74 -6.74
CA ARG A 198 -18.34 -1.91 -5.51
C ARG A 198 -19.18 -0.67 -5.12
N GLY A 199 -19.29 0.32 -6.00
CA GLY A 199 -20.17 1.49 -5.79
C GLY A 199 -19.60 2.56 -4.86
N ALA A 200 -18.28 2.56 -4.71
CA ALA A 200 -17.49 3.50 -3.94
C ALA A 200 -16.55 4.23 -4.90
N GLU A 201 -17.03 5.29 -5.55
CA GLU A 201 -16.21 6.13 -6.44
C GLU A 201 -15.17 6.88 -5.59
N VAL A 202 -14.07 6.21 -5.24
CA VAL A 202 -12.95 6.86 -4.56
C VAL A 202 -12.01 7.38 -5.63
N HIS A 203 -11.72 8.66 -5.60
CA HIS A 203 -10.89 9.30 -6.60
C HIS A 203 -9.46 9.47 -6.12
N LEU A 204 -8.51 9.52 -7.05
CA LEU A 204 -7.14 9.91 -6.72
C LEU A 204 -7.10 11.35 -6.21
N PRO A 205 -6.66 11.60 -4.97
CA PRO A 205 -6.54 12.95 -4.44
C PRO A 205 -5.55 13.80 -5.22
N THR A 206 -5.77 15.12 -5.25
CA THR A 206 -4.86 16.06 -5.90
C THR A 206 -3.42 15.92 -5.39
N GLY A 207 -2.47 15.82 -6.32
CA GLY A 207 -1.05 15.66 -5.99
C GLY A 207 -0.63 14.24 -5.58
N ALA A 208 -1.55 13.28 -5.51
CA ALA A 208 -1.22 11.86 -5.36
C ALA A 208 -0.99 11.20 -6.73
N THR A 209 -0.12 10.21 -6.79
CA THR A 209 0.14 9.40 -7.99
C THR A 209 0.10 7.92 -7.62
N GLN A 210 -0.66 7.13 -8.36
CA GLN A 210 -0.68 5.67 -8.20
C GLN A 210 0.65 5.08 -8.66
N VAL A 211 1.22 4.16 -7.87
CA VAL A 211 2.55 3.56 -8.14
C VAL A 211 2.55 2.06 -8.32
N MET A 212 1.40 1.41 -8.13
CA MET A 212 1.18 0.00 -8.47
C MET A 212 -0.18 -0.17 -9.15
N PRO A 213 -0.38 -1.18 -10.00
CA PRO A 213 -1.70 -1.50 -10.52
C PRO A 213 -2.72 -1.71 -9.41
N ASP A 214 -3.99 -1.47 -9.74
CA ASP A 214 -5.09 -1.87 -8.87
C ASP A 214 -5.14 -3.40 -8.77
N VAL A 215 -4.99 -3.89 -7.54
CA VAL A 215 -5.02 -5.32 -7.25
C VAL A 215 -6.44 -5.69 -6.82
N PRO A 216 -7.16 -6.49 -7.61
CA PRO A 216 -8.57 -6.75 -7.37
C PRO A 216 -8.78 -7.68 -6.18
N SER A 217 -9.87 -7.49 -5.46
CA SER A 217 -10.32 -8.42 -4.42
C SER A 217 -10.68 -9.79 -5.00
N VAL A 218 -10.17 -10.88 -4.41
CA VAL A 218 -10.74 -12.22 -4.60
C VAL A 218 -11.31 -12.74 -3.28
N SER A 219 -12.43 -13.44 -3.40
CA SER A 219 -13.27 -13.95 -2.32
C SER A 219 -12.52 -14.47 -1.08
N GLY A 220 -12.69 -13.78 0.05
CA GLY A 220 -12.23 -14.22 1.37
C GLY A 220 -11.52 -13.12 2.16
N THR A 221 -10.79 -12.24 1.46
CA THR A 221 -10.00 -11.16 2.03
C THR A 221 -10.28 -9.86 1.26
N ASP A 222 -11.31 -9.14 1.70
CA ASP A 222 -11.29 -7.69 1.81
C ASP A 222 -10.58 -6.88 0.72
N GLY A 223 -11.39 -6.55 -0.30
CA GLY A 223 -11.33 -5.39 -1.20
C GLY A 223 -10.06 -5.13 -2.04
N ASP A 224 -10.23 -4.22 -2.99
CA ASP A 224 -9.21 -3.76 -3.93
C ASP A 224 -8.12 -2.98 -3.18
N VAL A 225 -6.86 -3.13 -3.62
CA VAL A 225 -5.68 -2.52 -3.00
C VAL A 225 -4.98 -1.59 -3.97
N VAL A 226 -4.71 -0.36 -3.52
CA VAL A 226 -3.93 0.63 -4.27
C VAL A 226 -2.88 1.28 -3.39
N MET A 227 -1.71 1.53 -4.01
CA MET A 227 -0.61 2.28 -3.40
C MET A 227 -0.39 3.60 -4.15
N LEU A 228 -0.33 4.68 -3.39
CA LEU A 228 -0.11 6.05 -3.88
C LEU A 228 1.22 6.60 -3.35
N ARG A 229 1.76 7.58 -4.07
CA ARG A 229 2.80 8.49 -3.58
C ARG A 229 2.30 9.92 -3.54
N THR A 230 2.65 10.65 -2.49
CA THR A 230 2.25 12.05 -2.30
C THR A 230 3.33 12.81 -1.52
N ALA A 231 3.37 14.13 -1.69
CA ALA A 231 4.19 15.01 -0.85
C ALA A 231 3.49 15.39 0.48
N ASP A 232 2.16 15.25 0.53
CA ASP A 232 1.30 15.63 1.65
C ASP A 232 0.45 14.42 2.10
N PRO A 233 1.00 13.53 2.95
CA PRO A 233 0.28 12.34 3.40
C PRO A 233 -1.03 12.70 4.10
N LEU A 234 -1.01 13.69 5.00
CA LEU A 234 -2.19 14.09 5.75
C LEU A 234 -3.29 14.62 4.82
N GLY A 235 -2.95 15.53 3.91
CA GLY A 235 -3.91 16.06 2.95
C GLY A 235 -4.51 14.98 2.05
N THR A 236 -3.70 14.01 1.62
CA THR A 236 -4.18 12.85 0.84
C THR A 236 -5.14 11.98 1.66
N VAL A 237 -4.82 11.61 2.91
CA VAL A 237 -5.73 10.83 3.75
C VAL A 237 -7.01 11.63 4.09
N GLN A 238 -6.89 12.93 4.36
CA GLN A 238 -8.05 13.81 4.60
C GLN A 238 -8.99 13.86 3.40
N ALA A 239 -8.47 13.92 2.18
CA ALA A 239 -9.29 13.91 0.97
C ALA A 239 -10.07 12.59 0.83
N LEU A 240 -9.41 11.44 1.05
CA LEU A 240 -10.06 10.13 1.01
C LEU A 240 -11.15 10.00 2.09
N VAL A 241 -10.88 10.45 3.31
CA VAL A 241 -11.85 10.46 4.41
C VAL A 241 -13.01 11.43 4.13
N GLN A 242 -12.76 12.57 3.49
CA GLN A 242 -13.80 13.51 3.11
C GLN A 242 -14.76 12.90 2.09
N GLU A 243 -14.27 12.12 1.11
CA GLU A 243 -15.14 11.39 0.17
C GLU A 243 -16.05 10.39 0.90
N ALA A 244 -15.56 9.74 1.96
CA ALA A 244 -16.38 8.86 2.79
C ALA A 244 -17.46 9.63 3.59
N TYR A 245 -17.14 10.83 4.09
CA TYR A 245 -18.14 11.72 4.70
C TYR A 245 -19.20 12.16 3.69
N ASP A 246 -18.79 12.62 2.52
CA ASP A 246 -19.69 13.06 1.46
C ASP A 246 -20.60 11.92 0.99
N PHE A 247 -20.08 10.70 0.91
CA PHE A 247 -20.84 9.49 0.63
C PHE A 247 -21.93 9.23 1.68
N ASN A 248 -21.60 9.34 2.97
CA ASN A 248 -22.57 9.18 4.07
C ASN A 248 -23.66 10.27 4.02
N GLU A 249 -23.28 11.54 3.78
CA GLU A 249 -24.22 12.66 3.70
C GLU A 249 -25.18 12.53 2.51
N ALA A 250 -24.70 12.05 1.37
CA ALA A 250 -25.50 11.86 0.17
C ALA A 250 -26.59 10.76 0.32
N ARG A 251 -26.49 9.91 1.36
CA ARG A 251 -27.37 8.73 1.57
C ARG A 251 -28.03 8.73 2.96
N PRO A 252 -28.82 9.76 3.32
CA PRO A 252 -29.40 9.88 4.67
C PRO A 252 -30.43 8.80 5.04
N GLN A 253 -30.86 7.98 4.07
CA GLN A 253 -31.78 6.85 4.28
C GLN A 253 -31.07 5.60 4.82
N HIS A 254 -29.74 5.60 4.79
CA HIS A 254 -28.87 4.48 5.14
C HIS A 254 -28.33 4.64 6.57
N GLU A 255 -28.05 3.53 7.24
CA GLU A 255 -27.33 3.58 8.52
C GLU A 255 -25.96 4.25 8.26
N PRO A 256 -25.65 5.35 8.98
CA PRO A 256 -24.42 6.08 8.73
C PRO A 256 -23.24 5.16 8.98
N GLY A 257 -22.27 5.20 8.06
CA GLY A 257 -20.99 4.54 8.27
C GLY A 257 -20.24 5.09 9.47
N TRP A 258 -19.27 4.31 9.92
CA TRP A 258 -18.31 4.71 10.92
C TRP A 258 -17.02 5.19 10.25
N ILE A 259 -16.45 6.28 10.75
CA ILE A 259 -15.19 6.86 10.30
C ILE A 259 -14.30 7.02 11.52
N ASP A 260 -13.05 6.60 11.38
CA ASP A 260 -11.99 6.77 12.37
C ASP A 260 -10.75 7.38 11.73
N GLY A 261 -10.21 8.40 12.38
CA GLY A 261 -9.11 9.21 11.84
C GLY A 261 -9.57 10.34 10.91
N PRO A 262 -8.62 11.00 10.21
CA PRO A 262 -7.20 10.67 10.17
C PRO A 262 -6.51 10.88 11.53
N HIS A 263 -5.70 9.91 11.94
CA HIS A 263 -4.86 9.96 13.12
C HIS A 263 -3.42 10.16 12.70
N GLU A 264 -2.81 11.25 13.13
CA GLU A 264 -1.39 11.53 12.91
C GLU A 264 -0.54 10.92 14.04
N GLY A 265 0.60 10.36 13.65
CA GLY A 265 1.57 9.81 14.58
C GLY A 265 3.01 9.97 14.09
N GLU A 266 3.94 9.48 14.89
CA GLU A 266 5.35 9.34 14.53
C GLU A 266 5.82 7.95 14.93
N LEU A 267 6.45 7.24 14.01
CA LEU A 267 7.03 5.93 14.26
C LEU A 267 8.41 5.85 13.60
N ASP A 268 9.43 5.53 14.40
CA ASP A 268 10.83 5.44 13.96
C ASP A 268 11.31 6.66 13.15
N GLY A 269 10.87 7.86 13.53
CA GLY A 269 11.21 9.12 12.88
C GLY A 269 10.47 9.39 11.57
N SER A 270 9.50 8.56 11.20
CA SER A 270 8.60 8.78 10.07
C SER A 270 7.25 9.31 10.57
N THR A 271 6.69 10.29 9.86
CA THR A 271 5.31 10.72 10.07
C THR A 271 4.37 9.63 9.56
N THR A 272 3.33 9.31 10.34
CA THR A 272 2.34 8.29 9.99
C THR A 272 0.96 8.91 10.01
N VAL A 273 0.08 8.46 9.10
CA VAL A 273 -1.34 8.85 9.10
C VAL A 273 -2.17 7.61 8.85
N ALA A 274 -3.10 7.31 9.75
CA ALA A 274 -4.02 6.18 9.61
C ALA A 274 -5.46 6.66 9.60
N ALA A 275 -6.30 6.04 8.77
CA ALA A 275 -7.74 6.26 8.80
C ALA A 275 -8.48 4.99 8.41
N ARG A 276 -9.72 4.86 8.87
CA ARG A 276 -10.61 3.78 8.49
C ARG A 276 -12.03 4.28 8.29
N PHE A 277 -12.69 3.67 7.32
CA PHE A 277 -14.09 3.86 7.02
C PHE A 277 -14.79 2.51 6.90
N SER A 278 -16.01 2.42 7.43
CA SER A 278 -16.93 1.30 7.24
C SER A 278 -18.30 1.87 6.93
N SER A 279 -18.98 1.33 5.91
CA SER A 279 -20.32 1.79 5.53
C SER A 279 -21.37 1.01 6.31
N GLY A 280 -22.25 1.71 7.03
CA GLY A 280 -23.20 1.06 7.95
C GLY A 280 -24.21 0.14 7.25
N SER A 281 -24.51 0.38 5.97
CA SER A 281 -25.43 -0.47 5.19
C SER A 281 -24.97 -0.75 3.76
N GLY A 282 -23.74 -0.37 3.43
CA GLY A 282 -23.13 -0.63 2.13
C GLY A 282 -22.34 -1.93 2.07
N GLY A 283 -22.01 -2.54 3.23
CA GLY A 283 -21.23 -3.77 3.28
C GLY A 283 -19.81 -3.59 2.72
N TRP A 284 -19.30 -2.36 2.75
CA TRP A 284 -17.97 -2.02 2.26
C TRP A 284 -17.32 -0.94 3.12
N GLY A 285 -16.00 -0.94 3.17
CA GLY A 285 -15.21 0.10 3.82
C GLY A 285 -13.85 0.21 3.19
N PHE A 286 -12.98 1.01 3.79
CA PHE A 286 -11.57 1.03 3.45
C PHE A 286 -10.71 1.42 4.65
N THR A 287 -9.47 0.97 4.61
CA THR A 287 -8.40 1.37 5.53
C THR A 287 -7.32 2.09 4.74
N VAL A 288 -6.81 3.20 5.29
CA VAL A 288 -5.73 3.99 4.73
C VAL A 288 -4.58 4.03 5.71
N LEU A 289 -3.38 3.73 5.22
CA LEU A 289 -2.13 3.87 5.96
C LEU A 289 -1.12 4.67 5.15
N ALA A 290 -0.67 5.80 5.69
CA ALA A 290 0.37 6.62 5.11
C ALA A 290 1.61 6.65 5.99
N SER A 291 2.79 6.63 5.36
CA SER A 291 4.07 6.84 6.05
C SER A 291 5.00 7.71 5.23
N GLN A 292 5.67 8.66 5.89
CA GLN A 292 6.61 9.58 5.29
C GLN A 292 7.85 9.72 6.17
N ALA A 293 9.01 9.34 5.63
CA ALA A 293 10.27 9.67 6.28
C ALA A 293 10.74 11.08 5.92
N PRO A 294 11.70 11.64 6.69
CA PRO A 294 12.29 12.93 6.37
C PRO A 294 12.84 12.94 4.94
N GLU A 295 12.51 13.99 4.19
CA GLU A 295 12.99 14.24 2.82
C GLU A 295 12.51 13.24 1.74
N ASP A 296 11.58 12.35 2.07
CA ASP A 296 10.97 11.39 1.14
C ASP A 296 9.52 11.78 0.77
N LEU A 297 9.02 11.24 -0.34
CA LEU A 297 7.58 11.24 -0.60
C LEU A 297 6.91 10.20 0.29
N ALA A 298 5.71 10.51 0.75
CA ALA A 298 4.92 9.56 1.50
C ALA A 298 4.44 8.42 0.60
N SER A 299 4.40 7.21 1.14
CA SER A 299 3.57 6.13 0.63
C SER A 299 2.20 6.19 1.28
N VAL A 300 1.14 5.94 0.53
CA VAL A 300 -0.23 5.82 1.03
C VAL A 300 -0.82 4.51 0.51
N TRP A 301 -1.09 3.59 1.42
CA TRP A 301 -1.77 2.33 1.16
C TRP A 301 -3.26 2.51 1.38
N VAL A 302 -4.08 2.11 0.42
CA VAL A 302 -5.53 2.08 0.56
C VAL A 302 -5.99 0.67 0.24
N ARG A 303 -6.65 0.02 1.21
CA ARG A 303 -7.28 -1.29 1.02
C ARG A 303 -8.76 -1.15 1.31
N THR A 304 -9.60 -1.44 0.32
CA THR A 304 -11.04 -1.56 0.56
C THR A 304 -11.33 -2.89 1.28
N HIS A 305 -12.47 -3.02 1.95
CA HIS A 305 -12.88 -4.28 2.57
C HIS A 305 -14.40 -4.47 2.45
N ALA A 306 -14.87 -5.70 2.60
CA ALA A 306 -16.31 -5.94 2.78
C ALA A 306 -16.61 -5.92 4.29
N ASP A 307 -17.71 -5.29 4.69
CA ASP A 307 -18.14 -5.29 6.10
C ASP A 307 -19.04 -6.49 6.43
#